data_AF-A0A1W5D613-F1
#
_entry.id   AF-A0A1W5D613-F1
#
_cell.length_a   1.000
_cell.length_b   1.000
_cell.length_c   1.000
_cell.angle_alpha   90.00
_cell.angle_beta   90.00
_cell.angle_gamma   90.00
#
_symmetry.space_group_name_H-M   'P 1'
#
loop_
_entity.id
_entity.type
_entity.pdbx_description
1 polymer ?
#
loop_
_entity_poly.entity_id
_entity_poly.type
_entity_poly.pdbx_seq_one_letter_code
_entity_poly.pdbx_strand_id
1 'polypeptide(L)'
;MAEAEAMYQQALEGKEKAWGPEHTSTLDTVNNLGNLYADQGKMAEAEAMYRRALKGYEKAWGPEHTSTLDTVNNLGILYTNQGKMAEAEAMYRRALEGKEKAWGPEHTSTLNTVNNLWILYADQGKMAEADA
;
A
#
# COMPACT_ATOMS: atom_id res chain seq x y z
N MET A 1 8.67 0.19 -18.67
CA MET A 1 7.65 -0.61 -17.95
C MET A 1 8.03 -2.09 -17.93
N ALA A 2 8.11 -2.79 -19.07
CA ALA A 2 8.49 -4.21 -19.11
C ALA A 2 9.92 -4.51 -18.62
N GLU A 3 10.88 -3.64 -18.93
CA GLU A 3 12.27 -3.78 -18.43
C GLU A 3 12.36 -3.64 -16.91
N ALA A 4 11.65 -2.65 -16.33
CA ALA A 4 11.57 -2.47 -14.89
C ALA A 4 10.95 -3.69 -14.19
N GLU A 5 9.90 -4.28 -14.77
CA GLU A 5 9.28 -5.49 -14.24
C GLU A 5 10.25 -6.67 -14.23
N ALA A 6 10.96 -6.90 -15.33
CA ALA A 6 11.96 -7.97 -15.42
C ALA A 6 13.09 -7.78 -14.39
N MET A 7 13.59 -6.54 -14.22
CA MET A 7 14.62 -6.24 -13.21
C MET A 7 14.13 -6.50 -11.79
N TYR A 8 12.90 -6.11 -11.44
CA TYR A 8 12.35 -6.37 -10.12
C TYR A 8 12.09 -7.86 -9.88
N GLN A 9 11.60 -8.60 -10.88
CA GLN A 9 11.40 -10.05 -10.78
C GLN A 9 12.73 -10.79 -10.58
N GLN A 10 13.77 -10.41 -11.32
CA GLN A 10 15.12 -10.96 -11.14
C GLN A 10 15.67 -10.63 -9.73
N ALA A 11 15.47 -9.40 -9.26
CA ALA A 11 15.88 -9.00 -7.91
C ALA A 11 15.12 -9.78 -6.82
N LEU A 12 13.82 -10.01 -7.02
CA LEU A 12 12.98 -10.80 -6.10
C LEU A 12 13.49 -12.23 -6.01
N GLU A 13 13.71 -12.91 -7.14
CA GLU A 13 14.21 -14.28 -7.17
C GLU A 13 15.58 -14.40 -6.46
N GLY A 14 16.48 -13.46 -6.73
CA GLY A 14 17.81 -13.43 -6.09
C GLY A 14 17.73 -13.26 -4.57
N LYS A 15 16.89 -12.33 -4.08
CA LYS A 15 16.72 -12.09 -2.64
C LYS A 15 15.98 -13.22 -1.94
N GLU A 16 14.98 -13.83 -2.58
CA GLU A 16 14.31 -15.02 -2.04
C GLU A 16 15.29 -16.17 -1.84
N LYS A 17 16.20 -16.41 -2.80
CA LYS A 17 17.24 -17.44 -2.68
C LYS A 17 18.26 -17.11 -1.59
N ALA A 18 18.68 -15.85 -1.49
CA ALA A 18 19.73 -15.43 -0.57
C ALA A 18 19.27 -15.34 0.88
N TRP A 19 18.08 -14.78 1.12
CA TRP A 19 17.61 -14.39 2.45
C TRP A 19 16.24 -14.95 2.83
N GLY A 20 15.51 -15.53 1.87
CA GLY A 20 14.18 -16.08 2.07
C GLY A 20 13.04 -15.12 1.72
N PRO A 21 11.82 -15.66 1.57
CA PRO A 21 10.65 -14.92 1.06
C PRO A 21 10.06 -13.91 2.04
N GLU A 22 10.37 -14.02 3.34
CA GLU A 22 9.87 -13.14 4.40
C GLU A 22 10.92 -12.13 4.89
N HIS A 23 12.14 -12.17 4.34
CA HIS A 23 13.17 -11.20 4.71
C HIS A 23 12.76 -9.79 4.25
N THR A 24 12.99 -8.78 5.09
CA THR A 24 12.46 -7.42 4.88
C THR A 24 12.93 -6.81 3.56
N SER A 25 14.18 -7.00 3.16
CA SER A 25 14.66 -6.55 1.85
C SER A 25 14.02 -7.28 0.66
N THR A 26 13.55 -8.52 0.86
CA THR A 26 12.72 -9.24 -0.12
C THR A 26 11.34 -8.59 -0.19
N LEU A 27 10.73 -8.32 0.97
CA LEU A 27 9.43 -7.65 1.08
C LEU A 27 9.44 -6.23 0.48
N ASP A 28 10.53 -5.47 0.61
CA ASP A 28 10.69 -4.16 -0.05
C ASP A 28 10.56 -4.29 -1.57
N THR A 29 11.14 -5.37 -2.12
CA THR A 29 11.08 -5.65 -3.56
C THR A 29 9.67 -6.04 -3.98
N VAL A 30 8.98 -6.84 -3.17
CA VAL A 30 7.57 -7.20 -3.37
C VAL A 30 6.69 -5.93 -3.35
N ASN A 31 6.85 -5.05 -2.37
CA ASN A 31 6.08 -3.81 -2.28
C ASN A 31 6.32 -2.90 -3.51
N ASN A 32 7.56 -2.81 -3.97
CA ASN A 32 7.91 -2.02 -5.17
C ASN A 32 7.35 -2.62 -6.47
N LEU A 33 7.27 -3.96 -6.57
CA LEU A 33 6.52 -4.62 -7.65
C LEU A 33 5.03 -4.26 -7.58
N GLY A 34 4.46 -4.16 -6.39
CA GLY A 34 3.11 -3.66 -6.17
C GLY A 34 2.90 -2.25 -6.75
N ASN A 35 3.81 -1.32 -6.46
CA ASN A 35 3.79 0.03 -7.01
C ASN A 35 3.86 0.00 -8.55
N LEU A 36 4.82 -0.75 -9.10
CA LEU A 36 4.97 -0.86 -10.55
C LEU A 36 3.72 -1.42 -11.23
N TYR A 37 3.08 -2.43 -10.64
CA TYR A 37 1.84 -3.00 -11.17
C TYR A 37 0.66 -2.05 -11.08
N ALA A 38 0.55 -1.28 -10.00
CA ALA A 38 -0.46 -0.23 -9.88
C ALA A 38 -0.29 0.84 -10.98
N ASP A 39 0.94 1.29 -11.22
CA ASP A 39 1.27 2.27 -12.28
C ASP A 39 0.97 1.73 -13.68
N GLN A 40 1.02 0.41 -13.87
CA GLN A 40 0.66 -0.28 -15.12
C GLN A 40 -0.84 -0.53 -15.27
N GLY A 41 -1.65 -0.22 -14.26
CA GLY A 41 -3.08 -0.57 -14.22
C GLY A 41 -3.35 -2.07 -13.97
N LYS A 42 -2.32 -2.84 -13.61
CA LYS A 42 -2.41 -4.27 -13.26
C LYS A 42 -2.86 -4.42 -11.80
N MET A 43 -4.11 -4.06 -11.56
CA MET A 43 -4.63 -3.87 -10.19
C MET A 43 -4.64 -5.16 -9.35
N ALA A 44 -4.88 -6.32 -9.96
CA ALA A 44 -4.92 -7.60 -9.24
C ALA A 44 -3.51 -8.05 -8.82
N GLU A 45 -2.54 -7.89 -9.71
CA GLU A 45 -1.13 -8.19 -9.43
C GLU A 45 -0.56 -7.25 -8.38
N ALA A 46 -0.91 -5.96 -8.43
CA ALA A 46 -0.55 -4.99 -7.41
C ALA A 46 -1.10 -5.37 -6.03
N GLU A 47 -2.38 -5.73 -5.96
CA GLU A 47 -3.02 -6.16 -4.70
C GLU A 47 -2.32 -7.39 -4.12
N ALA A 48 -2.02 -8.38 -4.96
CA ALA A 48 -1.33 -9.60 -4.54
C ALA A 48 0.06 -9.30 -3.95
N MET A 49 0.81 -8.39 -4.59
CA MET A 49 2.12 -7.96 -4.10
C MET A 49 2.01 -7.22 -2.76
N TYR A 50 1.13 -6.22 -2.65
CA TYR A 50 0.98 -5.48 -1.40
C TYR A 50 0.49 -6.37 -0.25
N ARG A 51 -0.48 -7.27 -0.48
CA ARG A 51 -0.92 -8.22 0.56
C ARG A 51 0.19 -9.15 1.02
N ARG A 52 1.04 -9.60 0.09
CA ARG A 52 2.22 -10.40 0.42
C ARG A 52 3.21 -9.61 1.27
N ALA A 53 3.54 -8.38 0.87
CA ALA A 53 4.43 -7.50 1.61
C ALA A 53 3.87 -7.19 3.01
N LEU A 54 2.59 -6.84 3.10
CA LEU A 54 1.89 -6.53 4.35
C LEU A 54 2.02 -7.67 5.36
N LYS A 55 1.65 -8.89 4.96
CA LYS A 55 1.75 -10.07 5.82
C LYS A 55 3.18 -10.30 6.31
N GLY A 56 4.17 -10.09 5.43
CA GLY A 56 5.57 -10.23 5.78
C GLY A 56 6.05 -9.18 6.79
N TYR A 57 5.74 -7.90 6.57
CA TYR A 57 6.15 -6.83 7.47
C TYR A 57 5.45 -6.90 8.82
N GLU A 58 4.15 -7.25 8.84
CA GLU A 58 3.43 -7.50 10.10
C GLU A 58 4.12 -8.59 10.93
N LYS A 59 4.61 -9.64 10.29
CA LYS A 59 5.35 -10.71 10.97
C LYS A 59 6.75 -10.27 11.42
N ALA A 60 7.47 -9.54 10.58
CA ALA A 60 8.87 -9.17 10.84
C ALA A 60 9.01 -8.03 11.87
N TRP A 61 8.13 -7.03 11.79
CA TRP A 61 8.25 -5.77 12.54
C TRP A 61 6.98 -5.35 13.28
N GLY A 62 5.85 -6.01 13.01
CA GLY A 62 4.59 -5.70 13.67
C GLY A 62 3.66 -4.78 12.86
N PRO A 63 2.41 -4.64 13.33
CA PRO A 63 1.35 -3.95 12.60
C PRO A 63 1.52 -2.42 12.51
N GLU A 64 2.31 -1.83 13.41
CA GLU A 64 2.51 -0.37 13.53
C GLU A 64 3.84 0.10 12.94
N HIS A 65 4.65 -0.81 12.40
CA HIS A 65 5.91 -0.44 11.77
C HIS A 65 5.68 0.39 10.50
N THR A 66 6.56 1.35 10.23
CA THR A 66 6.48 2.26 9.08
C THR A 66 6.20 1.55 7.77
N SER A 67 7.00 0.55 7.39
CA SER A 67 6.79 -0.20 6.13
C SER A 67 5.45 -0.93 6.09
N THR A 68 4.96 -1.42 7.24
CA THR A 68 3.62 -2.02 7.33
C THR A 68 2.55 -0.97 7.01
N LEU A 69 2.63 0.20 7.66
CA LEU A 69 1.67 1.28 7.50
C LEU A 69 1.71 1.92 6.10
N ASP A 70 2.88 1.97 5.47
CA ASP A 70 3.02 2.43 4.10
C ASP A 70 2.41 1.44 3.10
N THR A 71 2.61 0.13 3.28
CA THR A 71 1.92 -0.89 2.47
C THR A 71 0.40 -0.85 2.66
N VAL A 72 -0.08 -0.62 3.89
CA VAL A 72 -1.52 -0.41 4.16
C VAL A 72 -2.03 0.82 3.41
N ASN A 73 -1.32 1.94 3.45
CA ASN A 73 -1.70 3.15 2.70
C ASN A 73 -1.74 2.89 1.18
N ASN A 74 -0.79 2.12 0.64
CA ASN A 74 -0.76 1.76 -0.78
C ASN A 74 -1.94 0.88 -1.19
N LEU A 75 -2.39 -0.04 -0.33
CA LEU A 75 -3.64 -0.77 -0.53
C LEU A 75 -4.85 0.16 -0.54
N GLY A 76 -4.87 1.18 0.32
CA GLY A 76 -5.89 2.23 0.30
C GLY A 76 -5.98 2.91 -1.07
N ILE A 77 -4.85 3.37 -1.61
CA ILE A 77 -4.76 4.00 -2.94
C ILE A 77 -5.26 3.04 -4.03
N LEU A 78 -4.81 1.78 -3.97
CA LEU A 78 -5.20 0.77 -4.94
C LEU A 78 -6.73 0.55 -4.93
N TYR A 79 -7.35 0.47 -3.76
CA TYR A 79 -8.80 0.30 -3.64
C TYR A 79 -9.58 1.55 -4.06
N THR A 80 -9.07 2.76 -3.78
CA THR A 80 -9.65 3.99 -4.33
C THR A 80 -9.70 3.93 -5.86
N ASN A 81 -8.59 3.53 -6.51
CA ASN A 81 -8.53 3.41 -7.97
C ASN A 81 -9.44 2.31 -8.54
N GLN A 82 -9.84 1.33 -7.73
CA GLN A 82 -10.81 0.29 -8.10
C GLN A 82 -12.27 0.67 -7.78
N GLY A 83 -12.52 1.84 -7.18
CA GLY A 83 -13.86 2.24 -6.70
C GLY A 83 -14.33 1.49 -5.46
N LYS A 84 -13.44 0.74 -4.78
CA LYS A 84 -13.72 -0.03 -3.57
C LYS A 84 -13.62 0.87 -2.34
N MET A 85 -14.59 1.76 -2.19
CA MET A 85 -14.48 2.89 -1.27
C MET A 85 -14.43 2.47 0.21
N ALA A 86 -15.19 1.44 0.60
CA ALA A 86 -15.20 0.94 1.97
C ALA A 86 -13.87 0.28 2.35
N GLU A 87 -13.30 -0.52 1.45
CA GLU A 87 -11.99 -1.14 1.65
C GLU A 87 -10.87 -0.10 1.68
N ALA A 88 -10.93 0.91 0.82
CA ALA A 88 -9.98 2.02 0.82
C ALA A 88 -10.01 2.79 2.15
N GLU A 89 -11.20 3.13 2.64
CA GLU A 89 -11.38 3.83 3.91
C GLU A 89 -10.81 3.02 5.09
N ALA A 90 -11.10 1.72 5.13
CA ALA A 90 -10.57 0.84 6.18
C ALA A 90 -9.04 0.82 6.19
N MET A 91 -8.40 0.79 5.01
CA MET A 91 -6.94 0.84 4.90
C MET A 91 -6.40 2.19 5.37
N TYR A 92 -6.94 3.31 4.88
CA TYR A 92 -6.42 4.62 5.27
C TYR A 92 -6.61 4.92 6.75
N ARG A 93 -7.75 4.55 7.36
CA ARG A 93 -7.96 4.73 8.81
C ARG A 93 -6.95 3.94 9.62
N ARG A 94 -6.67 2.69 9.22
CA ARG A 94 -5.64 1.87 9.87
C ARG A 94 -4.25 2.51 9.73
N ALA A 95 -3.90 3.00 8.54
CA ALA A 95 -2.62 3.68 8.32
C ALA A 95 -2.51 4.97 9.14
N LEU A 96 -3.60 5.75 9.23
CA LEU A 96 -3.67 7.00 9.97
C LEU A 96 -3.43 6.77 11.47
N GLU A 97 -4.20 5.86 12.09
CA GLU A 97 -4.06 5.54 13.51
C GLU A 97 -2.63 5.10 13.86
N GLY A 98 -2.05 4.22 13.04
CA GLY A 98 -0.68 3.76 13.24
C GLY A 98 0.36 4.87 13.07
N LYS A 99 0.22 5.74 12.05
CA LYS A 99 1.17 6.83 11.78
C LYS A 99 1.08 7.94 12.82
N GLU A 100 -0.13 8.27 13.28
CA GLU A 100 -0.35 9.17 14.40
C GLU A 100 0.33 8.68 15.67
N LYS A 101 0.20 7.38 15.98
CA LYS A 101 0.86 6.80 17.15
C LYS A 101 2.38 6.77 17.03
N ALA A 102 2.90 6.46 15.84
CA ALA A 102 4.34 6.33 15.62
C ALA A 102 5.07 7.69 15.57
N TRP A 103 4.46 8.70 14.95
CA TRP A 103 5.14 9.96 14.60
C TRP A 103 4.39 11.23 15.01
N GLY A 104 3.13 11.11 15.44
CA GLY A 104 2.27 12.24 15.75
C GLY A 104 1.40 12.70 14.57
N PRO A 105 0.38 13.53 14.85
CA PRO A 105 -0.60 13.99 13.88
C PRO A 105 -0.03 14.95 12.82
N GLU A 106 1.01 15.71 13.16
CA GLU A 106 1.59 16.73 12.26
C GLU A 106 2.72 16.19 11.35
N HIS A 107 3.09 14.92 11.51
CA HIS A 107 4.12 14.32 10.68
C HIS A 107 3.65 14.21 9.22
N THR A 108 4.54 14.48 8.26
CA THR A 108 4.21 14.54 6.82
C THR A 108 3.51 13.27 6.32
N SER A 109 3.96 12.09 6.74
CA SER A 109 3.32 10.83 6.35
C SER A 109 1.90 10.65 6.90
N THR A 110 1.64 11.21 8.08
CA THR A 110 0.31 11.22 8.71
C THR A 110 -0.61 12.15 7.91
N LEU A 111 -0.15 13.38 7.64
CA LEU A 111 -0.87 14.37 6.84
C LEU A 111 -1.17 13.87 5.41
N ASN A 112 -0.24 13.14 4.80
CA ASN A 112 -0.49 12.50 3.50
C ASN A 112 -1.65 11.49 3.56
N THR A 113 -1.76 10.73 4.65
CA THR A 113 -2.86 9.77 4.84
C THR A 113 -4.19 10.48 5.07
N VAL A 114 -4.19 11.58 5.83
CA VAL A 114 -5.36 12.47 5.99
C VAL A 114 -5.83 13.03 4.65
N ASN A 115 -4.90 13.50 3.82
CA ASN A 115 -5.22 14.00 2.49
C ASN A 115 -5.86 12.92 1.61
N ASN A 116 -5.37 11.67 1.67
CA ASN A 116 -5.95 10.56 0.93
C ASN A 116 -7.38 10.22 1.39
N LEU A 117 -7.64 10.25 2.71
CA LEU A 117 -9.00 10.11 3.26
C LEU A 117 -9.93 11.24 2.81
N TRP A 118 -9.44 12.48 2.78
CA TRP A 118 -10.23 13.62 2.32
C TRP A 118 -10.63 13.47 0.85
N ILE A 119 -9.69 13.07 -0.02
CA ILE A 119 -9.96 12.80 -1.45
C ILE A 119 -11.03 11.70 -1.58
N LEU A 120 -10.89 10.62 -0.81
CA LEU A 120 -11.85 9.51 -0.83
C LEU A 120 -13.28 9.97 -0.50
N TYR A 121 -13.44 10.78 0.56
CA TYR A 121 -14.75 11.30 0.94
C TYR A 121 -15.30 12.34 -0.04
N ALA A 122 -14.44 13.18 -0.63
CA ALA A 122 -14.86 14.12 -1.64
C ALA A 122 -15.42 13.40 -2.88
N ASP A 123 -14.81 12.27 -3.26
CA ASP A 123 -15.28 11.47 -4.39
C ASP A 123 -16.57 10.71 -4.07
N GLN A 124 -16.75 10.21 -2.84
CA GLN A 124 -18.03 9.64 -2.38
C GLN A 124 -19.16 10.70 -2.39
N GLY A 125 -18.88 11.92 -1.91
CA GLY A 125 -19.86 13.00 -1.88
C GLY A 125 -20.34 13.40 -3.27
N LYS A 126 -19.42 13.50 -4.24
CA LYS A 126 -19.77 13.76 -5.65
C LYS A 126 -20.63 12.67 -6.26
N MET A 127 -20.36 11.39 -5.95
CA MET A 127 -21.20 10.29 -6.44
C MET A 127 -22.61 10.36 -5.84
N ALA A 128 -22.72 10.64 -4.54
CA ALA A 128 -24.01 10.80 -3.88
C ALA A 128 -24.84 11.98 -4.45
N GLU A 129 -24.19 13.07 -4.83
CA GLU A 129 -24.83 14.21 -5.52
C GLU A 129 -25.22 13.89 -6.97
N ALA A 130 -24.44 13.06 -7.68
CA ALA A 130 -24.74 12.67 -9.06
C ALA A 130 -25.92 11.69 -9.17
N ASP A 131 -26.19 10.91 -8.12
CA ASP A 131 -27.27 9.91 -8.05
C ASP A 131 -28.59 10.46 -7.45
N ALA A 132 -28.64 11.75 -7.07
CA ALA A 132 -29.80 12.43 -6.47
C ALA A 132 -30.65 13.21 -7.50
#